data_AF-A0A845SW19-F1
#
_entry.id   AF-A0A845SW19-F1
#
_cell.length_a   1.000
_cell.length_b   1.000
_cell.length_c   1.000
_cell.angle_alpha   90.00
_cell.angle_beta   90.00
_cell.angle_gamma   90.00
#
_symmetry.space_group_name_H-M   'P 1'
#
loop_
_entity.id
_entity.type
_entity.pdbx_description
1 polymer ?
#
loop_
_entity_poly.entity_id
_entity_poly.type
_entity_poly.pdbx_seq_one_letter_code
_entity_poly.pdbx_strand_id
1 'polypeptide(L)'
;MTKIIAVTMGDPAGIGPEIIIKALADGELSGAPVVVVGCAQILRRILSLAITPPAELKIIDRPADAQFAPGVINVIDEPLQDPAALKAGLVQPQAGDLAYRCVKRATELAMAGEAQAIATAPLNKEALHSAGHIYPGHTELLAKLTHSRDYAMVLYTDRLKVIHVSTHIALRQFLDTLSRERVETVIQMADTFLRRVGYAHPRIAVAGVNPHAGEHGLFGDEEITIVNPSVEAMRARGLDVTGACPPDTVYLQTYEGQYDIVVAMYHDQGHIPLKLLGFYDGVNITAGLPFIRTSADHGTAFDIAWTGKANSDSMAISIKLAMQLA
;
A
#
# COMPACT_ATOMS: atom_id res chain seq x y z
N MET A 1 19.86 9.38 11.39
CA MET A 1 18.58 10.06 11.66
C MET A 1 17.51 8.99 11.73
N THR A 2 16.61 9.06 12.71
CA THR A 2 15.51 8.09 12.84
C THR A 2 14.58 8.23 11.63
N LYS A 3 14.29 7.13 10.94
CA LYS A 3 13.35 7.14 9.82
C LYS A 3 11.92 7.17 10.38
N ILE A 4 11.22 8.28 10.21
CA ILE A 4 9.87 8.52 10.68
C ILE A 4 8.88 8.07 9.61
N ILE A 5 7.85 7.33 10.03
CA ILE A 5 6.74 6.93 9.16
C ILE A 5 5.50 7.77 9.50
N ALA A 6 4.86 8.32 8.48
CA ALA A 6 3.57 8.98 8.63
C ALA A 6 2.44 7.95 8.51
N VAL A 7 1.52 7.93 9.48
CA VAL A 7 0.31 7.11 9.43
C VAL A 7 -0.91 7.99 9.22
N THR A 8 -1.64 7.83 8.13
CA THR A 8 -2.85 8.63 7.88
C THR A 8 -4.07 7.97 8.52
N MET A 9 -4.90 8.75 9.20
CA MET A 9 -6.10 8.27 9.91
C MET A 9 -7.12 7.53 9.03
N GLY A 10 -7.19 7.85 7.73
CA GLY A 10 -8.23 7.34 6.86
C GLY A 10 -9.59 7.97 7.18
N ASP A 11 -10.68 7.21 6.97
CA ASP A 11 -12.02 7.66 7.33
C ASP A 11 -12.22 7.56 8.85
N PRO A 12 -12.44 8.68 9.56
CA PRO A 12 -12.57 8.70 11.02
C PRO A 12 -13.84 8.01 11.52
N ALA A 13 -14.88 7.83 10.69
CA ALA A 13 -16.09 7.10 11.06
C ALA A 13 -15.91 5.57 10.94
N GLY A 14 -14.80 5.11 10.34
CA GLY A 14 -14.45 3.70 10.22
C GLY A 14 -13.59 3.18 11.38
N ILE A 15 -12.98 2.01 11.15
CA ILE A 15 -12.07 1.36 12.10
C ILE A 15 -10.67 2.00 12.17
N GLY A 16 -10.31 2.87 11.22
CA GLY A 16 -8.97 3.47 11.11
C GLY A 16 -8.43 4.02 12.44
N PRO A 17 -9.17 4.88 13.15
CA PRO A 17 -8.75 5.38 14.46
C PRO A 17 -8.45 4.30 15.51
N GLU A 18 -9.29 3.27 15.65
CA GLU A 18 -9.09 2.23 16.68
C GLU A 18 -7.92 1.30 16.37
N ILE A 19 -7.74 0.93 15.09
CA ILE A 19 -6.63 0.04 14.70
C ILE A 19 -5.28 0.76 14.74
N ILE A 20 -5.24 2.08 14.50
CA ILE A 20 -4.03 2.89 14.67
C ILE A 20 -3.63 2.91 16.15
N ILE A 21 -4.58 3.17 17.05
CA ILE A 21 -4.30 3.18 18.49
C ILE A 21 -3.83 1.81 18.95
N LYS A 22 -4.57 0.73 18.61
CA LYS A 22 -4.17 -0.64 18.97
C LYS A 22 -2.78 -1.00 18.44
N ALA A 23 -2.46 -0.60 17.21
CA ALA A 23 -1.15 -0.90 16.62
C ALA A 23 0.01 -0.13 17.29
N LEU A 24 -0.23 1.06 17.87
CA LEU A 24 0.85 1.94 18.35
C LEU A 24 0.92 2.09 19.88
N ALA A 25 -0.16 1.78 20.60
CA ALA A 25 -0.21 1.94 22.05
C ALA A 25 0.64 0.89 22.77
N ASP A 26 0.61 -0.36 22.31
CA ASP A 26 1.31 -1.49 22.93
C ASP A 26 2.05 -2.35 21.89
N GLY A 27 2.62 -3.47 22.35
CA GLY A 27 3.34 -4.42 21.50
C GLY A 27 4.64 -3.88 20.88
N GLU A 28 5.03 -4.45 19.75
CA GLU A 28 6.32 -4.19 19.10
C GLU A 28 6.47 -2.79 18.50
N LEU A 29 5.35 -2.12 18.21
CA LEU A 29 5.35 -0.77 17.64
C LEU A 29 5.19 0.32 18.70
N SER A 30 5.03 -0.03 19.98
CA SER A 30 4.99 0.94 21.06
C SER A 30 6.32 1.69 21.16
N GLY A 31 6.27 3.02 20.98
CA GLY A 31 7.47 3.86 20.91
C GLY A 31 8.24 3.77 19.58
N ALA A 32 7.67 3.16 18.53
CA ALA A 32 8.22 3.22 17.19
C ALA A 32 8.23 4.67 16.64
N PRO A 33 9.14 5.00 15.70
CA PRO A 33 9.21 6.32 15.07
C PRO A 33 8.05 6.57 14.08
N VAL A 34 6.84 6.68 14.62
CA VAL A 34 5.60 6.83 13.88
C VAL A 34 4.91 8.12 14.31
N VAL A 35 4.45 8.88 13.33
CA VAL A 35 3.63 10.08 13.52
C VAL A 35 2.29 9.87 12.83
N VAL A 36 1.20 10.01 13.58
CA VAL A 36 -0.16 9.94 13.04
C VAL A 36 -0.55 11.31 12.49
N VAL A 37 -1.02 11.35 11.25
CA VAL A 37 -1.67 12.52 10.64
C VAL A 37 -3.18 12.26 10.68
N GLY A 38 -3.88 13.00 11.54
CA GLY A 38 -5.29 12.75 11.82
C GLY A 38 -5.89 13.66 12.89
N CYS A 39 -7.19 13.53 13.12
CA CYS A 39 -7.92 14.34 14.09
C CYS A 39 -7.69 13.84 15.53
N ALA A 40 -6.94 14.60 16.33
CA ALA A 40 -6.65 14.27 17.72
C ALA A 40 -7.92 14.13 18.57
N GLN A 41 -8.95 14.92 18.29
CA GLN A 41 -10.24 14.82 19.00
C GLN A 41 -10.94 13.49 18.74
N ILE A 42 -10.83 12.92 17.54
CA ILE A 42 -11.37 11.59 17.26
C ILE A 42 -10.58 10.50 17.99
N LEU A 43 -9.24 10.58 17.99
CA LEU A 43 -8.43 9.63 18.77
C LEU A 43 -8.77 9.69 20.27
N ARG A 44 -8.97 10.89 20.84
CA ARG A 44 -9.44 11.06 22.23
C ARG A 44 -10.80 10.43 22.46
N ARG A 45 -11.76 10.61 21.54
CA ARG A 45 -13.08 9.95 21.61
C ARG A 45 -12.92 8.44 21.64
N ILE A 46 -12.09 7.85 20.78
CA ILE A 46 -11.85 6.40 20.74
C ILE A 46 -11.23 5.89 22.05
N LEU A 47 -10.19 6.56 22.56
CA LEU A 47 -9.59 6.21 23.85
C LEU A 47 -10.62 6.24 25.00
N SER A 48 -11.53 7.22 24.99
CA SER A 48 -12.58 7.36 26.01
C SER A 48 -13.63 6.25 25.99
N LEU A 49 -13.79 5.54 24.88
CA LEU A 49 -14.68 4.38 24.77
C LEU A 49 -14.12 3.13 25.45
N ALA A 50 -12.85 3.13 25.86
CA ALA A 50 -12.16 2.00 26.48
C ALA A 50 -12.21 0.71 25.64
N ILE A 51 -12.17 0.87 24.31
CA ILE A 51 -12.16 -0.22 23.32
C ILE A 51 -10.76 -0.52 22.75
N THR A 52 -9.75 0.22 23.21
CA THR A 52 -8.33 0.08 22.85
C THR A 52 -7.46 0.14 24.11
N PRO A 53 -6.18 -0.28 24.04
CA PRO A 53 -5.22 -0.02 25.11
C PRO A 53 -5.12 1.48 25.42
N PRO A 54 -4.77 1.86 26.66
CA PRO A 54 -4.52 3.26 27.01
C PRO A 54 -3.29 3.79 26.27
N ALA A 55 -3.34 5.05 25.83
CA ALA A 55 -2.22 5.72 25.21
C ALA A 55 -2.25 7.23 25.54
N GLU A 56 -1.08 7.82 25.66
CA GLU A 56 -0.91 9.27 25.71
C GLU A 56 -0.85 9.82 24.27
N LEU A 57 -1.70 10.80 23.95
CA LEU A 57 -1.62 11.50 22.68
C LEU A 57 -0.75 12.75 22.83
N LYS A 58 0.38 12.76 22.14
CA LYS A 58 1.26 13.91 22.06
C LYS A 58 1.04 14.67 20.77
N ILE A 59 0.46 15.87 20.86
CA ILE A 59 0.22 16.72 19.69
C ILE A 59 1.52 17.45 19.33
N ILE A 60 1.89 17.39 18.07
CA ILE A 60 3.12 17.99 17.52
C ILE A 60 2.82 18.74 16.23
N ASP A 61 3.61 19.77 15.93
CA ASP A 61 3.47 20.55 14.69
C ASP A 61 4.27 19.92 13.54
N ARG A 62 5.44 19.34 13.85
CA ARG A 62 6.34 18.73 12.88
C ARG A 62 6.86 17.38 13.35
N PRO A 63 7.19 16.45 12.44
CA PRO A 63 7.79 15.16 12.82
C PRO A 63 9.05 15.26 13.67
N ALA A 64 9.84 16.32 13.51
CA ALA A 64 11.06 16.57 14.30
C ALA A 64 10.78 16.84 15.79
N ASP A 65 9.57 17.25 16.16
CA ASP A 65 9.17 17.53 17.54
C ASP A 65 8.67 16.28 18.29
N ALA A 66 8.57 15.16 17.57
CA ALA A 66 8.07 13.90 18.10
C ALA A 66 8.94 13.37 19.24
N GLN A 67 8.29 12.80 20.25
CA GLN A 67 8.95 12.04 21.30
C GLN A 67 8.42 10.61 21.27
N PHE A 68 9.30 9.69 20.88
CA PHE A 68 8.97 8.28 20.75
C PHE A 68 9.26 7.59 22.08
N ALA A 69 8.19 7.15 22.75
CA ALA A 69 8.25 6.42 24.00
C ALA A 69 7.10 5.40 24.05
N PRO A 70 7.26 4.28 24.78
CA PRO A 70 6.17 3.31 24.95
C PRO A 70 4.89 3.97 25.46
N GLY A 71 3.75 3.64 24.86
CA GLY A 71 2.44 4.19 25.20
C GLY A 71 2.18 5.62 24.72
N VAL A 72 3.11 6.26 24.01
CA VAL A 72 2.95 7.62 23.46
C VAL A 72 2.71 7.56 21.96
N ILE A 73 1.60 8.15 21.50
CA ILE A 73 1.27 8.31 20.08
C ILE A 73 1.45 9.77 19.70
N ASN A 74 2.40 10.06 18.81
CA ASN A 74 2.64 11.39 18.28
C ASN A 74 1.63 11.70 17.17
N VAL A 75 0.97 12.86 17.24
CA VAL A 75 -0.12 13.25 16.33
C VAL A 75 0.13 14.63 15.75
N ILE A 76 0.20 14.73 14.43
CA ILE A 76 0.01 15.98 13.70
C ILE A 76 -1.50 16.14 13.53
N ASP A 77 -2.07 17.08 14.28
CA ASP A 77 -3.52 17.27 14.35
C ASP A 77 -4.05 17.88 13.05
N GLU A 78 -4.88 17.11 12.36
CA GLU A 78 -5.68 17.55 11.22
C GLU A 78 -7.15 17.50 11.67
N PRO A 79 -7.75 18.63 12.07
CA PRO A 79 -9.01 18.60 12.80
C PRO A 79 -10.22 18.32 11.88
N LEU A 80 -11.26 17.71 12.44
CA LEU A 80 -12.60 17.80 11.87
C LEU A 80 -13.19 19.18 12.21
N GLN A 81 -14.05 19.70 11.33
CA GLN A 81 -14.78 20.93 11.60
C GLN A 81 -15.77 20.75 12.77
N ASP A 82 -16.48 19.62 12.81
CA ASP A 82 -17.35 19.23 13.93
C ASP A 82 -17.05 17.80 14.38
N PRO A 83 -15.98 17.60 15.19
CA PRO A 83 -15.62 16.29 15.67
C PRO A 83 -16.69 15.65 16.54
N ALA A 84 -17.63 16.40 17.12
CA ALA A 84 -18.67 15.87 18.00
C ALA A 84 -19.85 15.30 17.21
N ALA A 85 -20.20 15.90 16.07
CA ALA A 85 -21.27 15.41 15.19
C ALA A 85 -20.91 14.14 14.41
N LEU A 86 -19.62 13.77 14.32
CA LEU A 86 -19.20 12.56 13.64
C LEU A 86 -19.80 11.31 14.30
N LYS A 87 -20.49 10.49 13.50
CA LYS A 87 -21.09 9.20 13.90
C LYS A 87 -20.27 8.03 13.37
N ALA A 88 -20.04 7.01 14.19
CA ALA A 88 -19.38 5.78 13.76
C ALA A 88 -20.21 5.04 12.70
N GLY A 89 -19.54 4.39 11.75
CA GLY A 89 -20.15 3.46 10.80
C GLY A 89 -21.04 4.10 9.73
N LEU A 90 -20.99 5.43 9.54
CA LEU A 90 -21.83 6.13 8.58
C LEU A 90 -21.00 6.95 7.58
N VAL A 91 -21.38 6.87 6.31
CA VAL A 91 -20.86 7.72 5.24
C VAL A 91 -21.16 9.18 5.55
N GLN A 92 -20.12 10.00 5.68
CA GLN A 92 -20.23 11.42 6.04
C GLN A 92 -19.24 12.26 5.23
N PRO A 93 -19.66 13.38 4.59
CA PRO A 93 -18.76 14.26 3.85
C PRO A 93 -17.57 14.76 4.67
N GLN A 94 -17.78 15.14 5.92
CA GLN A 94 -16.68 15.58 6.80
C GLN A 94 -15.61 14.49 7.04
N ALA A 95 -16.02 13.21 7.02
CA ALA A 95 -15.12 12.07 7.19
C ALA A 95 -14.26 11.84 5.94
N GLY A 96 -14.89 11.93 4.76
CA GLY A 96 -14.21 11.88 3.48
C GLY A 96 -13.22 13.04 3.28
N ASP A 97 -13.60 14.25 3.67
CA ASP A 97 -12.73 15.42 3.62
C ASP A 97 -11.51 15.27 4.55
N LEU A 98 -11.70 14.78 5.77
CA LEU A 98 -10.58 14.51 6.68
C LEU A 98 -9.62 13.49 6.09
N ALA A 99 -10.13 12.38 5.55
CA ALA A 99 -9.31 11.35 4.94
C ALA A 99 -8.43 11.92 3.82
N TYR A 100 -9.00 12.75 2.95
CA TYR A 100 -8.26 13.47 1.91
C TYR A 100 -7.17 14.38 2.49
N ARG A 101 -7.51 15.24 3.47
CA ARG A 101 -6.56 16.18 4.07
C ARG A 101 -5.40 15.46 4.76
N CYS A 102 -5.67 14.36 5.46
CA CYS A 102 -4.63 13.56 6.10
C CYS A 102 -3.65 12.97 5.07
N VAL A 103 -4.17 12.42 3.97
CA VAL A 103 -3.33 11.90 2.87
C VAL A 103 -2.52 13.02 2.21
N LYS A 104 -3.14 14.17 1.94
CA LYS A 104 -2.46 15.35 1.40
C LYS A 104 -1.33 15.81 2.32
N ARG A 105 -1.60 15.96 3.61
CA ARG A 105 -0.62 16.41 4.60
C ARG A 105 0.53 15.42 4.79
N ALA A 106 0.24 14.12 4.89
CA ALA A 106 1.28 13.09 4.94
C ALA A 106 2.14 13.05 3.66
N THR A 107 1.52 13.27 2.50
CA THR A 107 2.23 13.38 1.21
C THR A 107 3.17 14.58 1.20
N GLU A 108 2.74 15.75 1.68
CA GLU A 108 3.58 16.94 1.81
C GLU A 108 4.80 16.67 2.69
N LEU A 109 4.61 16.02 3.84
CA LEU A 109 5.70 15.63 4.76
C LEU A 109 6.68 14.66 4.09
N ALA A 110 6.17 13.67 3.36
CA ALA A 110 7.02 12.69 2.67
C ALA A 110 7.81 13.32 1.52
N MET A 111 7.19 14.21 0.75
CA MET A 111 7.85 14.96 -0.33
C MET A 111 8.91 15.93 0.21
N ALA A 112 8.71 16.47 1.43
CA ALA A 112 9.69 17.31 2.13
C ALA A 112 10.81 16.50 2.81
N GLY A 113 10.73 15.16 2.82
CA GLY A 113 11.68 14.28 3.51
C GLY A 113 11.53 14.28 5.04
N GLU A 114 10.46 14.88 5.58
CA GLU A 114 10.16 14.88 7.02
C GLU A 114 9.55 13.54 7.48
N ALA A 115 8.99 12.76 6.55
CA ALA A 115 8.64 11.35 6.73
C ALA A 115 9.24 10.52 5.58
N GLN A 116 9.71 9.31 5.85
CA GLN A 116 10.36 8.46 4.84
C GLN A 116 9.40 7.50 4.13
N ALA A 117 8.26 7.21 4.76
CA ALA A 117 7.18 6.45 4.16
C ALA A 117 5.81 6.84 4.74
N ILE A 118 4.75 6.40 4.07
CA ILE A 118 3.37 6.57 4.51
C ILE A 118 2.72 5.19 4.67
N ALA A 119 2.10 4.92 5.82
CA ALA A 119 1.19 3.78 5.98
C ALA A 119 -0.25 4.31 6.11
N THR A 120 -1.14 3.86 5.23
CA THR A 120 -2.52 4.40 5.20
C THR A 120 -3.51 3.48 5.87
N ALA A 121 -4.28 3.99 6.84
CA ALA A 121 -5.52 3.37 7.29
C ALA A 121 -6.63 3.55 6.22
N PRO A 122 -7.71 2.75 6.25
CA PRO A 122 -8.69 2.72 5.17
C PRO A 122 -9.53 3.99 5.09
N LEU A 123 -9.92 4.36 3.86
CA LEU A 123 -10.90 5.42 3.60
C LEU A 123 -12.14 4.86 2.90
N ASN A 124 -13.27 5.56 3.02
CA ASN A 124 -14.49 5.21 2.30
C ASN A 124 -14.62 6.07 1.04
N LYS A 125 -14.73 5.41 -0.13
CA LYS A 125 -14.83 6.09 -1.44
C LYS A 125 -16.08 6.96 -1.56
N GLU A 126 -17.21 6.51 -1.05
CA GLU A 126 -18.48 7.26 -1.09
C GLU A 126 -18.39 8.53 -0.24
N ALA A 127 -17.82 8.43 0.96
CA ALA A 127 -17.56 9.58 1.82
C ALA A 127 -16.61 10.59 1.14
N LEU A 128 -15.52 10.09 0.55
CA LEU A 128 -14.55 10.89 -0.20
C LEU A 128 -15.21 11.66 -1.36
N HIS A 129 -16.06 11.00 -2.14
CA HIS A 129 -16.79 11.62 -3.24
C HIS A 129 -17.82 12.64 -2.75
N SER A 130 -18.54 12.32 -1.67
CA SER A 130 -19.53 13.23 -1.06
C SER A 130 -18.89 14.51 -0.51
N ALA A 131 -17.59 14.49 -0.22
CA ALA A 131 -16.78 15.62 0.19
C ALA A 131 -16.25 16.47 -0.99
N GLY A 132 -16.53 16.07 -2.24
CA GLY A 132 -16.04 16.73 -3.45
C GLY A 132 -14.69 16.22 -3.97
N HIS A 133 -14.11 15.19 -3.34
CA HIS A 133 -12.82 14.62 -3.73
C HIS A 133 -13.02 13.40 -4.64
N ILE A 134 -13.02 13.60 -5.96
CA ILE A 134 -13.35 12.53 -6.92
C ILE A 134 -12.11 11.69 -7.28
N TYR A 135 -11.81 10.71 -6.42
CA TYR A 135 -10.74 9.74 -6.64
C TYR A 135 -11.24 8.30 -6.44
N PRO A 136 -10.79 7.32 -7.24
CA PRO A 136 -11.14 5.92 -7.03
C PRO A 136 -10.66 5.37 -5.67
N GLY A 137 -9.50 5.82 -5.19
CA GLY A 137 -8.95 5.47 -3.89
C GLY A 137 -7.61 6.15 -3.59
N HIS A 138 -6.87 5.59 -2.63
CA HIS A 138 -5.57 6.10 -2.19
C HIS A 138 -4.54 6.19 -3.32
N THR A 139 -4.47 5.15 -4.18
CA THR A 139 -3.44 5.04 -5.22
C THR A 139 -3.51 6.21 -6.19
N GLU A 140 -4.69 6.50 -6.73
CA GLU A 140 -4.90 7.59 -7.69
C GLU A 140 -4.76 8.96 -7.02
N LEU A 141 -5.21 9.09 -5.77
CA LEU A 141 -5.04 10.32 -5.00
C LEU A 141 -3.55 10.63 -4.79
N LEU A 142 -2.76 9.65 -4.34
CA LEU A 142 -1.31 9.81 -4.13
C LEU A 142 -0.58 10.07 -5.44
N ALA A 143 -0.92 9.36 -6.51
CA ALA A 143 -0.34 9.59 -7.84
C ALA A 143 -0.60 11.03 -8.30
N LYS A 144 -1.83 11.54 -8.11
CA LYS A 144 -2.17 12.93 -8.43
C LYS A 144 -1.37 13.94 -7.60
N LEU A 145 -1.27 13.74 -6.29
CA LEU A 145 -0.56 14.64 -5.36
C LEU A 145 0.96 14.66 -5.59
N THR A 146 1.52 13.56 -6.09
CA THR A 146 2.96 13.40 -6.36
C THR A 146 3.34 13.64 -7.81
N HIS A 147 2.37 13.93 -8.67
CA HIS A 147 2.54 14.00 -10.13
C HIS A 147 3.14 12.71 -10.74
N SER A 148 2.95 11.58 -10.08
CA SER A 148 3.40 10.26 -10.57
C SER A 148 2.46 9.81 -11.68
N ARG A 149 3.01 9.57 -12.88
CA ARG A 149 2.24 9.09 -14.04
C ARG A 149 2.09 7.59 -14.03
N ASP A 150 3.17 6.90 -13.69
CA ASP A 150 3.24 5.47 -13.73
C ASP A 150 3.31 4.93 -12.30
N TYR A 151 2.40 4.03 -11.96
CA TYR A 151 2.42 3.27 -10.72
C TYR A 151 1.95 1.83 -10.95
N ALA A 152 2.32 0.95 -10.01
CA ALA A 152 1.92 -0.45 -10.01
C ALA A 152 1.74 -0.97 -8.59
N MET A 153 0.83 -1.92 -8.42
CA MET A 153 0.61 -2.60 -7.15
C MET A 153 1.68 -3.66 -6.93
N VAL A 154 2.35 -3.59 -5.79
CA VAL A 154 3.25 -4.63 -5.29
C VAL A 154 2.60 -5.30 -4.08
N LEU A 155 2.52 -6.63 -4.12
CA LEU A 155 2.28 -7.47 -2.95
C LEU A 155 3.63 -7.94 -2.44
N TYR A 156 3.88 -7.79 -1.15
CA TYR A 156 5.22 -7.95 -0.59
C TYR A 156 5.21 -8.87 0.62
N THR A 157 5.95 -9.97 0.52
CA THR A 157 6.30 -10.83 1.65
C THR A 157 7.81 -11.06 1.65
N ASP A 158 8.32 -11.66 2.72
CA ASP A 158 9.75 -12.02 2.81
C ASP A 158 10.18 -12.93 1.66
N ARG A 159 9.34 -13.91 1.30
CA ARG A 159 9.69 -14.97 0.33
C ARG A 159 9.14 -14.76 -1.07
N LEU A 160 7.99 -14.11 -1.20
CA LEU A 160 7.33 -13.87 -2.48
C LEU A 160 6.90 -12.42 -2.60
N LYS A 161 7.39 -11.75 -3.65
CA LYS A 161 7.03 -10.38 -4.02
C LYS A 161 6.45 -10.42 -5.42
N VAL A 162 5.36 -9.71 -5.64
CA VAL A 162 4.67 -9.69 -6.94
C VAL A 162 4.27 -8.27 -7.30
N ILE A 163 4.63 -7.81 -8.48
CA ILE A 163 4.19 -6.54 -9.06
C ILE A 163 3.24 -6.80 -10.24
N HIS A 164 2.20 -5.99 -10.38
CA HIS A 164 1.11 -6.26 -11.33
C HIS A 164 1.14 -5.33 -12.54
N VAL A 165 1.07 -5.92 -13.74
CA VAL A 165 0.85 -5.20 -15.01
C VAL A 165 -0.53 -4.57 -15.03
N SER A 166 -1.55 -5.35 -14.64
CA SER A 166 -2.95 -4.92 -14.50
C SER A 166 -3.57 -5.40 -13.18
N THR A 167 -4.59 -4.69 -12.69
CA THR A 167 -5.31 -5.03 -11.45
C THR A 167 -6.81 -5.13 -11.69
N HIS A 168 -7.60 -4.14 -11.29
CA HIS A 168 -9.08 -4.22 -11.23
C HIS A 168 -9.76 -4.00 -12.59
N ILE A 169 -9.52 -4.89 -13.55
CA ILE A 169 -10.18 -4.95 -14.86
C ILE A 169 -10.63 -6.37 -15.17
N ALA A 170 -11.61 -6.53 -16.08
CA ALA A 170 -12.03 -7.86 -16.53
C ALA A 170 -10.89 -8.57 -17.28
N LEU A 171 -10.79 -9.90 -17.16
CA LEU A 171 -9.75 -10.69 -17.88
C LEU A 171 -9.74 -10.42 -19.39
N ARG A 172 -10.92 -10.30 -20.01
CA ARG A 172 -11.03 -9.91 -21.43
C ARG A 172 -10.41 -8.55 -21.70
N GLN A 173 -10.73 -7.55 -20.88
CA GLN A 173 -10.18 -6.21 -21.03
C GLN A 173 -8.66 -6.20 -20.82
N PHE A 174 -8.13 -7.01 -19.90
CA PHE A 174 -6.69 -7.22 -19.75
C PHE A 174 -6.07 -7.69 -21.07
N LEU A 175 -6.61 -8.75 -21.70
CA LEU A 175 -6.12 -9.24 -22.98
C LEU A 175 -6.22 -8.18 -24.09
N ASP A 176 -7.34 -7.46 -24.15
CA ASP A 176 -7.58 -6.42 -25.17
C ASP A 176 -6.68 -5.18 -25.01
N THR A 177 -6.10 -4.95 -23.83
CA THR A 177 -5.33 -3.74 -23.50
C THR A 177 -3.86 -4.01 -23.15
N LEU A 178 -3.43 -5.27 -23.13
CA LEU A 178 -2.05 -5.64 -22.85
C LEU A 178 -1.13 -5.03 -23.92
N SER A 179 -0.05 -4.38 -23.47
CA SER A 179 0.87 -3.70 -24.37
C SER A 179 2.33 -3.81 -23.90
N ARG A 180 3.26 -3.70 -24.86
CA ARG A 180 4.71 -3.74 -24.60
C ARG A 180 5.13 -2.61 -23.68
N GLU A 181 4.64 -1.40 -23.95
CA GLU A 181 4.91 -0.20 -23.16
C GLU A 181 4.57 -0.41 -21.67
N ARG A 182 3.41 -1.00 -21.38
CA ARG A 182 3.00 -1.25 -19.99
C ARG A 182 3.88 -2.31 -19.32
N VAL A 183 4.20 -3.40 -20.02
CA VAL A 183 5.06 -4.47 -19.48
C VAL A 183 6.46 -3.93 -19.17
N GLU A 184 7.07 -3.19 -20.09
CA GLU A 184 8.38 -2.56 -19.90
C GLU A 184 8.38 -1.56 -18.74
N THR A 185 7.34 -0.73 -18.65
CA THR A 185 7.16 0.22 -17.56
C THR A 185 7.12 -0.49 -16.20
N VAL A 186 6.40 -1.60 -16.11
CA VAL A 186 6.25 -2.35 -14.85
C VAL A 186 7.54 -3.10 -14.48
N ILE A 187 8.27 -3.65 -15.46
CA ILE A 187 9.61 -4.23 -15.22
C ILE A 187 10.56 -3.16 -14.68
N GLN A 188 10.61 -1.98 -15.29
CA GLN A 188 11.45 -0.87 -14.82
C GLN A 188 11.07 -0.40 -13.41
N MET A 189 9.78 -0.39 -13.09
CA MET A 189 9.32 -0.11 -11.73
C MET A 189 9.75 -1.17 -10.73
N ALA A 190 9.71 -2.44 -11.10
CA ALA A 190 10.13 -3.55 -10.26
C ALA A 190 11.61 -3.40 -9.87
N ASP A 191 12.48 -3.14 -10.85
CA ASP A 191 13.91 -2.87 -10.63
C ASP A 191 14.11 -1.64 -9.72
N THR A 192 13.47 -0.52 -10.05
CA THR A 192 13.58 0.73 -9.27
C THR A 192 13.12 0.54 -7.83
N PHE A 193 11.99 -0.16 -7.64
CA PHE A 193 11.43 -0.47 -6.33
C PHE A 193 12.38 -1.35 -5.51
N LEU A 194 12.83 -2.48 -6.07
CA LEU A 194 13.72 -3.38 -5.35
C LEU A 194 15.08 -2.74 -5.03
N ARG A 195 15.63 -1.92 -5.92
CA ARG A 195 16.84 -1.13 -5.63
C ARG A 195 16.63 -0.18 -4.45
N ARG A 196 15.49 0.50 -4.39
CA ARG A 196 15.14 1.36 -3.23
C ARG A 196 15.04 0.56 -1.94
N VAL A 197 14.52 -0.66 -2.00
CA VAL A 197 14.42 -1.59 -0.86
C VAL A 197 15.79 -2.17 -0.45
N GLY A 198 16.82 -2.04 -1.28
CA GLY A 198 18.21 -2.43 -0.96
C GLY A 198 18.77 -3.58 -1.79
N TYR A 199 18.07 -4.04 -2.82
CA TYR A 199 18.59 -5.04 -3.75
C TYR A 199 19.54 -4.38 -4.76
N ALA A 200 20.84 -4.65 -4.65
CA ALA A 200 21.85 -4.09 -5.57
C ALA A 200 21.66 -4.57 -7.02
N HIS A 201 21.25 -5.83 -7.19
CA HIS A 201 21.00 -6.47 -8.48
C HIS A 201 19.68 -7.25 -8.41
N PRO A 202 18.53 -6.59 -8.61
CA PRO A 202 17.23 -7.25 -8.53
C PRO A 202 17.06 -8.30 -9.63
N ARG A 203 16.73 -9.54 -9.27
CA ARG A 203 16.40 -10.63 -10.20
C ARG A 203 14.88 -10.65 -10.43
N ILE A 204 14.46 -10.27 -11.63
CA ILE A 204 13.04 -10.07 -11.96
C ILE A 204 12.59 -11.20 -12.89
N ALA A 205 11.52 -11.92 -12.51
CA ALA A 205 10.85 -12.84 -13.42
C ALA A 205 9.58 -12.18 -13.99
N VAL A 206 9.29 -12.43 -15.26
CA VAL A 206 8.06 -11.98 -15.91
C VAL A 206 7.21 -13.18 -16.27
N ALA A 207 6.02 -13.29 -15.68
CA ALA A 207 5.11 -14.39 -15.97
C ALA A 207 4.60 -14.32 -17.43
N GLY A 208 4.33 -15.46 -18.05
CA GLY A 208 3.56 -15.53 -19.29
C GLY A 208 2.10 -15.12 -19.08
N VAL A 209 1.38 -14.96 -20.19
CA VAL A 209 -0.07 -14.76 -20.22
C VAL A 209 -0.76 -16.13 -20.29
N ASN A 210 -0.27 -16.99 -21.17
CA ASN A 210 -0.87 -18.25 -21.54
C ASN A 210 -0.31 -19.43 -20.73
N PRO A 211 -1.00 -20.59 -20.71
CA PRO A 211 -0.44 -21.83 -20.20
C PRO A 211 0.96 -22.08 -20.79
N HIS A 212 1.90 -22.49 -19.95
CA HIS A 212 3.29 -22.75 -20.33
C HIS A 212 3.98 -21.58 -21.06
N ALA A 213 3.54 -20.34 -20.79
CA ALA A 213 4.00 -19.15 -21.49
C ALA A 213 3.88 -19.26 -23.03
N GLY A 214 2.75 -19.82 -23.48
CA GLY A 214 2.38 -19.93 -24.89
C GLY A 214 2.91 -21.20 -25.59
N GLU A 215 3.79 -21.99 -24.96
CA GLU A 215 4.36 -23.23 -25.51
C GLU A 215 4.84 -23.05 -26.97
N HIS A 216 5.76 -22.10 -27.17
CA HIS A 216 6.28 -21.75 -28.50
C HIS A 216 5.22 -21.33 -29.53
N GLY A 217 4.10 -20.76 -29.08
CA GLY A 217 3.00 -20.30 -29.93
C GLY A 217 1.83 -21.28 -30.04
N LEU A 218 1.91 -22.47 -29.44
CA LEU A 218 0.84 -23.46 -29.47
C LEU A 218 -0.40 -23.02 -28.66
N PHE A 219 -0.22 -22.21 -27.61
CA PHE A 219 -1.28 -21.81 -26.68
C PHE A 219 -1.59 -20.31 -26.69
N GLY A 220 -1.13 -19.58 -27.70
CA GLY A 220 -1.28 -18.12 -27.82
C GLY A 220 0.02 -17.46 -28.27
N ASP A 221 -0.03 -16.19 -28.65
CA ASP A 221 1.10 -15.46 -29.22
C ASP A 221 1.45 -14.16 -28.48
N GLU A 222 0.78 -13.85 -27.37
CA GLU A 222 1.06 -12.67 -26.54
C GLU A 222 2.50 -12.69 -26.00
N GLU A 223 3.06 -13.85 -25.68
CA GLU A 223 4.47 -13.95 -25.29
C GLU A 223 5.41 -13.59 -26.43
N ILE A 224 5.11 -14.05 -27.65
CA ILE A 224 5.95 -13.82 -28.83
C ILE A 224 5.87 -12.35 -29.27
N THR A 225 4.67 -11.77 -29.24
CA THR A 225 4.39 -10.45 -29.80
C THR A 225 4.58 -9.31 -28.79
N ILE A 226 4.38 -9.57 -27.49
CA ILE A 226 4.39 -8.56 -26.43
C ILE A 226 5.44 -8.86 -25.36
N VAL A 227 5.33 -9.98 -24.65
CA VAL A 227 6.07 -10.19 -23.38
C VAL A 227 7.57 -10.40 -23.61
N ASN A 228 7.97 -11.38 -24.44
CA ASN A 228 9.38 -11.66 -24.72
C ASN A 228 10.09 -10.44 -25.32
N PRO A 229 9.51 -9.74 -26.30
CA PRO A 229 10.14 -8.53 -26.84
C PRO A 229 10.30 -7.40 -25.81
N SER A 230 9.43 -7.32 -24.80
CA SER A 230 9.58 -6.36 -23.67
C SER A 230 10.66 -6.79 -22.68
N VAL A 231 10.78 -8.10 -22.38
CA VAL A 231 11.86 -8.65 -21.57
C VAL A 231 13.22 -8.39 -22.23
N GLU A 232 13.34 -8.66 -23.53
CA GLU A 232 14.57 -8.41 -24.30
C GLU A 232 14.97 -6.93 -24.28
N ALA A 233 14.00 -6.02 -24.47
CA ALA A 233 14.23 -4.58 -24.42
C ALA A 233 14.76 -4.14 -23.04
N MET A 234 14.23 -4.68 -21.95
CA MET A 234 14.69 -4.36 -20.59
C MET A 234 16.04 -5.00 -20.27
N ARG A 235 16.32 -6.22 -20.74
CA ARG A 235 17.67 -6.82 -20.64
C ARG A 235 18.72 -6.00 -21.39
N ALA A 236 18.39 -5.50 -22.58
CA ALA A 236 19.29 -4.63 -23.35
C ALA A 236 19.61 -3.31 -22.63
N ARG A 237 18.74 -2.87 -21.70
CA ARG A 237 18.97 -1.73 -20.80
C ARG A 237 19.73 -2.10 -19.52
N GLY A 238 20.15 -3.35 -19.37
CA GLY A 238 20.98 -3.81 -18.25
C GLY A 238 20.19 -4.33 -17.04
N LEU A 239 18.88 -4.53 -17.15
CA LEU A 239 18.08 -5.13 -16.07
C LEU A 239 18.28 -6.66 -16.06
N ASP A 240 18.40 -7.25 -14.87
CA ASP A 240 18.42 -8.69 -14.68
C ASP A 240 16.98 -9.23 -14.68
N VAL A 241 16.42 -9.35 -15.88
CA VAL A 241 15.04 -9.79 -16.09
C VAL A 241 14.99 -11.04 -16.97
N THR A 242 14.17 -12.00 -16.57
CA THR A 242 13.96 -13.28 -17.24
C THR A 242 12.47 -13.51 -17.49
N GLY A 243 12.12 -14.02 -18.67
CA GLY A 243 10.76 -14.34 -19.05
C GLY A 243 10.56 -14.38 -20.57
N ALA A 244 9.35 -14.68 -21.04
CA ALA A 244 8.18 -15.06 -20.27
C ALA A 244 8.36 -16.44 -19.57
N CYS A 245 8.05 -16.52 -18.29
CA CYS A 245 8.13 -17.74 -17.49
C CYS A 245 6.75 -18.42 -17.39
N PRO A 246 6.64 -19.76 -17.43
CA PRO A 246 5.37 -20.46 -17.23
C PRO A 246 4.68 -20.03 -15.92
N PRO A 247 3.43 -19.51 -15.98
CA PRO A 247 2.79 -18.90 -14.81
C PRO A 247 2.61 -19.83 -13.61
N ASP A 248 2.47 -21.13 -13.83
CA ASP A 248 2.29 -22.15 -12.79
C ASP A 248 3.60 -22.50 -12.05
N THR A 249 4.76 -22.17 -12.60
CA THR A 249 6.07 -22.46 -11.98
C THR A 249 6.77 -21.23 -11.43
N VAL A 250 6.59 -20.06 -12.06
CA VAL A 250 7.37 -18.84 -11.74
C VAL A 250 7.18 -18.35 -10.29
N TYR A 251 5.97 -18.48 -9.74
CA TYR A 251 5.69 -18.08 -8.35
C TYR A 251 6.35 -19.01 -7.34
N LEU A 252 6.36 -20.32 -7.62
CA LEU A 252 7.07 -21.31 -6.81
C LEU A 252 8.58 -21.07 -6.85
N GLN A 253 9.14 -20.87 -8.05
CA GLN A 253 10.56 -20.56 -8.25
C GLN A 253 10.98 -19.29 -7.49
N THR A 254 10.13 -18.26 -7.49
CA THR A 254 10.37 -17.02 -6.74
C THR A 254 10.29 -17.27 -5.24
N TYR A 255 9.28 -18.01 -4.77
CA TYR A 255 9.15 -18.40 -3.37
C TYR A 255 10.36 -19.21 -2.87
N GLU A 256 10.96 -20.04 -3.73
CA GLU A 256 12.19 -20.79 -3.48
C GLU A 256 13.48 -19.95 -3.61
N GLY A 257 13.36 -18.67 -3.95
CA GLY A 257 14.46 -17.71 -3.96
C GLY A 257 15.24 -17.61 -5.28
N GLN A 258 14.74 -18.20 -6.38
CA GLN A 258 15.37 -18.05 -7.70
C GLN A 258 15.27 -16.62 -8.23
N TYR A 259 14.18 -15.92 -7.90
CA TYR A 259 13.93 -14.54 -8.26
C TYR A 259 13.57 -13.72 -7.02
N ASP A 260 13.74 -12.40 -7.10
CA ASP A 260 13.41 -11.49 -6.02
C ASP A 260 11.96 -10.97 -6.13
N ILE A 261 11.44 -10.83 -7.36
CA ILE A 261 10.06 -10.40 -7.63
C ILE A 261 9.53 -11.00 -8.95
N VAL A 262 8.23 -11.29 -8.99
CA VAL A 262 7.51 -11.66 -10.22
C VAL A 262 6.69 -10.47 -10.73
N VAL A 263 6.77 -10.19 -12.03
CA VAL A 263 5.83 -9.35 -12.76
C VAL A 263 4.66 -10.22 -13.21
N ALA A 264 3.52 -10.08 -12.53
CA ALA A 264 2.25 -10.74 -12.84
C ALA A 264 1.48 -9.94 -13.90
N MET A 265 0.86 -10.64 -14.85
CA MET A 265 0.15 -10.04 -15.97
C MET A 265 -1.23 -9.49 -15.57
N TYR A 266 -1.95 -10.22 -14.71
CA TYR A 266 -3.28 -9.86 -14.24
C TYR A 266 -3.45 -10.12 -12.74
N HIS A 267 -4.48 -9.52 -12.15
CA HIS A 267 -4.75 -9.52 -10.71
C HIS A 267 -4.64 -10.92 -10.08
N ASP A 268 -5.46 -11.86 -10.54
CA ASP A 268 -5.55 -13.19 -9.91
C ASP A 268 -4.26 -14.01 -10.11
N GLN A 269 -3.49 -13.75 -11.15
CA GLN A 269 -2.20 -14.42 -11.39
C GLN A 269 -1.24 -14.20 -10.22
N GLY A 270 -1.22 -12.99 -9.66
CA GLY A 270 -0.38 -12.63 -8.52
C GLY A 270 -1.06 -12.79 -7.16
N HIS A 271 -2.37 -12.59 -7.07
CA HIS A 271 -3.11 -12.66 -5.80
C HIS A 271 -3.32 -14.08 -5.30
N ILE A 272 -3.60 -15.04 -6.20
CA ILE A 272 -3.80 -16.45 -5.84
C ILE A 272 -2.61 -17.02 -5.07
N PRO A 273 -1.36 -16.98 -5.58
CA PRO A 273 -0.23 -17.57 -4.87
C PRO A 273 0.06 -16.88 -3.53
N LEU A 274 -0.11 -15.55 -3.46
CA LEU A 274 0.05 -14.79 -2.22
C LEU A 274 -0.96 -15.22 -1.16
N LYS A 275 -2.25 -15.21 -1.48
CA LYS A 275 -3.30 -15.55 -0.52
C LYS A 275 -3.23 -17.02 -0.07
N LEU A 276 -2.80 -17.92 -0.95
CA LEU A 276 -2.59 -19.33 -0.61
C LEU A 276 -1.50 -19.53 0.46
N LEU A 277 -0.46 -18.70 0.48
CA LEU A 277 0.64 -18.78 1.45
C LEU A 277 0.29 -18.20 2.84
N GLY A 278 -0.98 -17.93 3.12
CA GLY A 278 -1.43 -17.37 4.40
C GLY A 278 -1.38 -15.85 4.46
N PHE A 279 -1.25 -15.18 3.31
CA PHE A 279 -1.22 -13.73 3.22
C PHE A 279 -2.65 -13.14 3.22
N TYR A 280 -3.43 -13.44 4.28
CA TYR A 280 -4.77 -12.89 4.45
C TYR A 280 -4.73 -11.38 4.78
N ASP A 281 -3.62 -10.89 5.34
CA ASP A 281 -3.41 -9.50 5.75
C ASP A 281 -2.70 -8.61 4.70
N GLY A 282 -2.34 -9.18 3.54
CA GLY A 282 -2.29 -8.48 2.25
C GLY A 282 -1.68 -7.08 2.19
N VAL A 283 -0.54 -6.79 2.82
CA VAL A 283 0.02 -5.42 2.74
C VAL A 283 0.34 -5.07 1.29
N ASN A 284 -0.37 -4.08 0.78
CA ASN A 284 -0.16 -3.55 -0.56
C ASN A 284 0.83 -2.39 -0.52
N ILE A 285 1.72 -2.35 -1.50
CA ILE A 285 2.65 -1.26 -1.76
C ILE A 285 2.30 -0.64 -3.11
N THR A 286 2.37 0.68 -3.19
CA THR A 286 2.28 1.40 -4.46
C THR A 286 3.68 1.74 -4.96
N ALA A 287 4.20 0.93 -5.89
CA ALA A 287 5.45 1.24 -6.59
C ALA A 287 5.23 2.38 -7.61
N GLY A 288 6.27 3.18 -7.83
CA GLY A 288 6.24 4.34 -8.73
C GLY A 288 6.09 5.70 -8.02
N LEU A 289 5.69 5.70 -6.75
CA LEU A 289 5.65 6.93 -5.94
C LEU A 289 7.06 7.38 -5.52
N PRO A 290 7.28 8.69 -5.28
CA PRO A 290 8.57 9.22 -4.86
C PRO A 290 8.99 8.78 -3.45
N PHE A 291 8.08 8.20 -2.67
CA PHE A 291 8.30 7.60 -1.34
C PHE A 291 7.64 6.22 -1.25
N ILE A 292 7.97 5.45 -0.21
CA ILE A 292 7.27 4.19 0.06
C ILE A 292 5.89 4.49 0.63
N ARG A 293 4.87 3.81 0.10
CA ARG A 293 3.53 3.77 0.71
C ARG A 293 3.07 2.34 0.89
N THR A 294 2.64 2.00 2.11
CA THR A 294 2.00 0.73 2.45
C THR A 294 0.53 0.96 2.85
N SER A 295 -0.26 -0.10 2.85
CA SER A 295 -1.64 -0.07 3.34
C SER A 295 -2.06 -1.44 3.84
N ALA A 296 -2.90 -1.45 4.86
CA ALA A 296 -3.67 -2.64 5.21
C ALA A 296 -4.65 -3.02 4.09
N ASP A 297 -5.02 -4.30 4.00
CA ASP A 297 -5.93 -4.86 2.97
C ASP A 297 -7.42 -4.77 3.35
N HIS A 298 -7.76 -4.28 4.55
CA HIS A 298 -9.14 -4.17 4.99
C HIS A 298 -9.78 -2.81 4.62
N GLY A 299 -11.10 -2.81 4.39
CA GLY A 299 -11.89 -1.59 4.21
C GLY A 299 -12.17 -0.84 5.51
N THR A 300 -13.07 0.16 5.47
CA THR A 300 -13.43 0.95 6.67
C THR A 300 -14.25 0.20 7.71
N ALA A 301 -14.80 -0.97 7.36
CA ALA A 301 -15.54 -1.87 8.24
C ALA A 301 -16.56 -1.15 9.14
N PHE A 302 -17.44 -0.37 8.50
CA PHE A 302 -18.43 0.46 9.19
C PHE A 302 -19.39 -0.32 10.10
N ASP A 303 -19.63 -1.59 9.81
CA ASP A 303 -20.44 -2.51 10.61
C ASP A 303 -19.86 -2.79 12.01
N ILE A 304 -18.54 -2.65 12.18
CA ILE A 304 -17.84 -2.86 13.45
C ILE A 304 -17.05 -1.64 13.93
N ALA A 305 -17.17 -0.50 13.24
CA ALA A 305 -16.44 0.71 13.59
C ALA A 305 -16.76 1.18 15.01
N TRP A 306 -15.71 1.49 15.77
CA TRP A 306 -15.77 2.01 17.14
C TRP A 306 -16.35 1.00 18.14
N THR A 307 -16.19 -0.29 17.87
CA THR A 307 -16.64 -1.37 18.77
C THR A 307 -15.49 -2.09 19.45
N GLY A 308 -14.24 -1.87 19.04
CA GLY A 308 -13.07 -2.59 19.53
C GLY A 308 -12.91 -3.98 18.93
N LYS A 309 -13.76 -4.41 17.99
CA LYS A 309 -13.69 -5.74 17.37
C LYS A 309 -12.72 -5.83 16.21
N ALA A 310 -12.33 -4.71 15.61
CA ALA A 310 -11.43 -4.73 14.46
C ALA A 310 -10.04 -5.25 14.85
N ASN A 311 -9.50 -6.17 14.05
CA ASN A 311 -8.13 -6.64 14.21
C ASN A 311 -7.15 -5.57 13.67
N SER A 312 -6.14 -5.22 14.46
CA SER A 312 -5.09 -4.25 14.11
C SER A 312 -3.84 -4.87 13.47
N ASP A 313 -3.76 -6.20 13.35
CA ASP A 313 -2.56 -6.90 12.87
C ASP A 313 -2.12 -6.41 11.49
N SER A 314 -3.02 -6.35 10.50
CA SER A 314 -2.69 -5.83 9.17
C SER A 314 -2.22 -4.37 9.17
N MET A 315 -2.77 -3.52 10.05
CA MET A 315 -2.29 -2.15 10.24
C MET A 315 -0.86 -2.15 10.79
N ALA A 316 -0.59 -2.94 11.84
CA ALA A 316 0.74 -3.06 12.42
C ALA A 316 1.76 -3.62 11.40
N ILE A 317 1.40 -4.65 10.64
CA ILE A 317 2.25 -5.21 9.57
C ILE A 317 2.51 -4.14 8.50
N SER A 318 1.51 -3.34 8.11
CA SER A 318 1.70 -2.28 7.13
C SER A 318 2.67 -1.19 7.60
N ILE A 319 2.63 -0.83 8.89
CA ILE A 319 3.54 0.14 9.50
C ILE A 319 4.95 -0.43 9.59
N LYS A 320 5.10 -1.68 10.06
CA LYS A 320 6.40 -2.37 10.12
C LYS A 320 7.04 -2.48 8.75
N LEU A 321 6.26 -2.82 7.73
CA LEU A 321 6.76 -2.88 6.36
C LEU A 321 7.18 -1.51 5.86
N ALA A 322 6.40 -0.45 6.12
CA ALA A 322 6.81 0.91 5.77
C ALA A 322 8.14 1.30 6.47
N MET A 323 8.30 0.97 7.75
CA MET A 323 9.54 1.20 8.51
C MET A 323 10.74 0.43 7.94
N GLN A 324 10.52 -0.82 7.52
CA GLN A 324 11.57 -1.68 6.96
C GLN A 324 12.05 -1.19 5.59
N LEU A 325 11.13 -0.69 4.76
CA LEU A 325 11.42 -0.30 3.37
C LEU A 325 11.80 1.19 3.22
N ALA A 326 11.48 2.02 4.21
CA ALA A 326 11.92 3.41 4.31
C ALA A 326 13.44 3.51 4.42
#